data_AF-A0A1F2P509-F1
#
_entry.id   AF-A0A1F2P509-F1
#
_cell.length_a   1.000
_cell.length_b   1.000
_cell.length_c   1.000
_cell.angle_alpha   90.00
_cell.angle_beta   90.00
_cell.angle_gamma   90.00
#
_symmetry.space_group_name_H-M   'P 1'
#
loop_
_entity.id
_entity.type
_entity.pdbx_description
1 polymer ?
#
loop_
_entity_poly.entity_id
_entity_poly.type
_entity_poly.pdbx_seq_one_letter_code
_entity_poly.pdbx_strand_id
1 'polypeptide(L)'
;MIAVSQEMDRLIRVTVILACIIGAIVAAFLIWVSFQESYSALYIYPDSYSNYVRPGDTVSFVYGVRSFETKETKYNLRIYLGNELKKEKEFWLKSGETREETEMIVLPVNVTFPVEVKLVLEANGRKYDVHFWLKEKD
;
A
#
# COMPACT_ATOMS: atom_id res chain seq x y z
N MET A 1 1.93 -15.54 -64.48
CA MET A 1 1.57 -14.28 -63.80
C MET A 1 0.42 -14.47 -62.79
N ILE A 2 -0.64 -15.20 -63.15
CA ILE A 2 -1.84 -15.44 -62.28
C ILE A 2 -1.55 -16.34 -61.06
N ALA A 3 -0.70 -17.37 -61.19
CA ALA A 3 -0.36 -18.26 -60.07
C ALA A 3 0.47 -17.57 -58.97
N VAL A 4 1.37 -16.67 -59.38
CA VAL A 4 2.25 -15.91 -58.47
C VAL A 4 1.45 -14.92 -57.62
N SER A 5 0.40 -14.30 -58.18
CA SER A 5 -0.47 -13.40 -57.40
C SER A 5 -1.31 -14.16 -56.37
N GLN A 6 -1.85 -15.33 -56.73
CA GLN A 6 -2.64 -16.14 -55.79
C GLN A 6 -1.83 -16.66 -54.61
N GLU A 7 -0.57 -17.06 -54.83
CA GLU A 7 0.33 -17.50 -53.77
C GLU A 7 0.74 -16.35 -52.85
N MET A 8 1.00 -15.17 -53.42
CA MET A 8 1.27 -13.95 -52.68
C MET A 8 0.07 -13.50 -51.83
N ASP A 9 -1.15 -13.55 -52.38
CA ASP A 9 -2.39 -13.22 -51.64
C ASP A 9 -2.63 -14.18 -50.47
N ARG A 10 -2.35 -15.48 -50.66
CA ARG A 10 -2.43 -16.48 -49.59
C ARG A 10 -1.41 -16.20 -48.49
N LEU A 11 -0.17 -15.88 -48.84
CA LEU A 11 0.87 -15.51 -47.88
C LEU A 11 0.48 -14.27 -47.10
N ILE A 12 0.02 -13.21 -47.78
CA ILE A 12 -0.47 -11.98 -47.14
C ILE A 12 -1.61 -12.29 -46.16
N ARG A 13 -2.61 -13.09 -46.57
CA ARG A 13 -3.72 -13.46 -45.69
C ARG A 13 -3.24 -14.19 -44.44
N VAL A 14 -2.32 -15.15 -44.58
CA VAL A 14 -1.76 -15.90 -43.44
C VAL A 14 -0.98 -14.97 -42.52
N THR A 15 -0.14 -14.09 -43.08
CA THR A 15 0.64 -13.13 -42.30
C THR A 15 -0.25 -12.15 -41.53
N VAL A 16 -1.32 -11.65 -42.15
CA VAL A 16 -2.30 -10.77 -41.48
C VAL A 16 -2.99 -11.49 -40.32
N ILE A 17 -3.43 -12.74 -40.54
CA ILE A 17 -4.04 -13.55 -39.48
C ILE A 17 -3.06 -13.76 -38.32
N LEU A 18 -1.80 -14.11 -38.61
CA LEU A 18 -0.77 -14.29 -37.59
C LEU A 18 -0.48 -12.99 -36.83
N ALA A 19 -0.40 -11.85 -37.53
CA ALA A 19 -0.21 -10.54 -36.91
C ALA A 19 -1.37 -10.19 -35.97
N CYS A 20 -2.62 -10.47 -36.36
CA CYS A 20 -3.79 -10.28 -35.51
C CYS A 20 -3.73 -11.16 -34.25
N ILE A 21 -3.35 -12.42 -34.39
CA ILE A 21 -3.23 -13.36 -33.24
C ILE A 21 -2.16 -12.89 -32.27
N ILE A 22 -0.97 -12.52 -32.78
CA ILE A 22 0.13 -12.02 -31.94
C ILE A 22 -0.30 -10.73 -31.24
N GLY A 23 -0.94 -9.81 -31.98
CA GLY A 23 -1.47 -8.57 -31.41
C GLY A 23 -2.46 -8.82 -30.28
N ALA A 24 -3.38 -9.76 -30.45
CA ALA A 24 -4.34 -10.15 -29.40
C ALA A 24 -3.64 -10.74 -28.16
N ILE A 25 -2.62 -11.59 -28.35
CA ILE A 25 -1.85 -12.18 -27.25
C ILE A 25 -1.11 -11.09 -26.47
N VAL A 26 -0.45 -10.16 -27.16
CA VAL A 26 0.28 -9.05 -26.52
C VAL A 26 -0.70 -8.14 -25.76
N ALA A 27 -1.84 -7.80 -26.36
CA ALA A 27 -2.87 -7.00 -25.71
C ALA A 27 -3.41 -7.70 -24.44
N ALA A 28 -3.73 -8.99 -24.53
CA ALA A 28 -4.19 -9.77 -23.38
C ALA A 28 -3.14 -9.84 -22.26
N PHE A 29 -1.86 -10.00 -22.61
CA PHE A 29 -0.76 -10.01 -21.64
C PHE A 29 -0.61 -8.65 -20.93
N LEU A 30 -0.63 -7.54 -21.68
CA LEU A 30 -0.52 -6.19 -21.10
C LEU A 30 -1.70 -5.88 -20.18
N ILE A 31 -2.92 -6.25 -20.60
CA ILE A 31 -4.12 -6.13 -19.77
C ILE A 31 -3.96 -6.93 -18.47
N TRP A 32 -3.54 -8.19 -18.56
CA TRP A 32 -3.32 -9.04 -17.39
C TRP A 32 -2.30 -8.45 -16.41
N VAL A 33 -1.16 -7.95 -16.92
CA VAL A 33 -0.14 -7.30 -16.10
C VAL A 33 -0.67 -6.02 -15.46
N SER A 34 -1.45 -5.22 -16.18
CA SER A 34 -2.03 -3.98 -15.64
C SER A 34 -3.05 -4.22 -14.52
N PHE A 35 -3.75 -5.36 -14.53
CA PHE A 35 -4.66 -5.75 -13.44
C PHE A 35 -3.95 -6.17 -12.16
N GLN A 36 -2.64 -6.40 -12.20
CA GLN A 36 -1.83 -6.67 -11.02
C GLN A 36 -1.40 -5.37 -10.31
N GLU A 37 -2.35 -4.47 -10.05
CA GLU A 37 -2.09 -3.31 -9.20
C GLU A 37 -1.72 -3.80 -7.80
N SER A 38 -0.44 -3.68 -7.47
CA SER A 38 0.06 -3.98 -6.13
C SER A 38 -0.12 -2.73 -5.29
N TYR A 39 -0.71 -2.84 -4.10
CA TYR A 39 -0.79 -1.74 -3.14
C TYR A 39 -0.91 -2.28 -1.72
N SER A 40 -0.88 -1.38 -0.75
CA SER A 40 -1.09 -1.72 0.66
C SER A 40 -2.02 -0.72 1.31
N ALA A 41 -2.78 -1.16 2.30
CA ALA A 41 -3.63 -0.30 3.11
C ALA A 41 -3.06 -0.20 4.52
N LEU A 42 -2.85 1.03 4.99
CA LEU A 42 -2.56 1.36 6.38
C LEU A 42 -3.79 2.07 6.95
N TYR A 43 -4.25 1.66 8.12
CA TYR A 43 -5.42 2.26 8.77
C TYR A 43 -5.29 2.25 10.29
N ILE A 44 -6.06 3.14 10.94
CA ILE A 44 -6.21 3.21 12.40
C ILE A 44 -7.68 2.98 12.70
N TYR A 45 -7.98 2.18 13.73
CA TYR A 45 -9.34 1.99 14.21
C TYR A 45 -9.80 3.25 14.96
N PRO A 46 -10.82 3.99 14.50
CA PRO A 46 -11.24 5.25 15.12
C PRO A 46 -11.69 5.07 16.57
N ASP A 47 -12.36 3.95 16.87
CA ASP A 47 -12.89 3.65 18.20
C ASP A 47 -11.82 3.10 19.16
N SER A 48 -10.57 2.95 18.70
CA SER A 48 -9.48 2.38 19.49
C SER A 48 -8.69 3.39 20.31
N TYR A 49 -8.91 4.69 20.12
CA TYR A 49 -8.16 5.75 20.79
C TYR A 49 -9.05 6.90 21.28
N SER A 50 -8.55 7.65 22.26
CA SER A 50 -9.15 8.92 22.69
C SER A 50 -8.37 10.08 22.08
N ASN A 51 -9.08 11.04 21.51
CA ASN A 51 -8.47 12.31 21.10
C ASN A 51 -8.14 13.23 22.27
N TYR A 52 -8.67 12.99 23.47
CA TYR A 52 -8.48 13.85 24.64
C TYR A 52 -7.64 13.15 25.71
N VAL A 53 -6.49 13.72 26.02
CA VAL A 53 -5.44 13.14 26.87
C VAL A 53 -4.75 14.21 27.71
N ARG A 54 -4.04 13.81 28.75
CA ARG A 54 -3.23 14.70 29.60
C ARG A 54 -1.73 14.43 29.38
N PRO A 55 -0.85 15.41 29.65
CA PRO A 55 0.59 15.15 29.66
C PRO A 55 0.95 14.02 30.62
N GLY A 56 1.81 13.09 30.19
CA GLY A 56 2.16 11.89 30.96
C GLY A 56 1.23 10.69 30.77
N ASP A 57 0.06 10.86 30.12
CA ASP A 57 -0.83 9.74 29.82
C ASP A 57 -0.19 8.75 28.84
N THR A 58 -0.63 7.49 28.92
CA THR A 58 -0.34 6.48 27.89
C THR A 58 -1.49 6.43 26.89
N VAL A 59 -1.18 6.76 25.63
CA VAL A 59 -2.12 6.64 24.52
C VAL A 59 -2.01 5.24 23.95
N SER A 60 -3.14 4.53 23.92
CA SER A 60 -3.29 3.24 23.25
C SER A 60 -4.12 3.44 21.98
N PHE A 61 -3.74 2.80 20.89
CA PHE A 61 -4.50 2.78 19.64
C PHE A 61 -4.22 1.48 18.88
N VAL A 62 -5.18 1.04 18.05
CA VAL A 62 -5.03 -0.14 17.19
C VAL A 62 -4.86 0.33 15.76
N TYR A 63 -3.80 -0.17 15.12
CA TYR A 63 -3.56 0.04 13.70
C TYR A 63 -3.58 -1.29 12.95
N GLY A 64 -3.86 -1.22 11.66
CA GLY A 64 -3.84 -2.37 10.76
C GLY A 64 -3.06 -2.09 9.48
N VAL A 65 -2.41 -3.12 8.97
CA VAL A 65 -1.75 -3.13 7.67
C VAL A 65 -2.26 -4.32 6.88
N ARG A 66 -2.80 -4.06 5.69
CA ARG A 66 -3.26 -5.09 4.76
C ARG A 66 -2.45 -5.02 3.47
N SER A 67 -1.86 -6.15 3.11
CA SER A 67 -1.08 -6.32 1.89
C SER A 67 -1.99 -6.68 0.73
N PHE A 68 -2.03 -5.85 -0.30
CA PHE A 68 -2.53 -6.20 -1.64
C PHE A 68 -1.36 -6.29 -2.64
N GLU A 69 -0.15 -6.48 -2.14
CA GLU A 69 1.03 -6.68 -2.96
C GLU A 69 0.98 -8.08 -3.60
N THR A 70 1.56 -8.23 -4.80
CA THR A 70 1.51 -9.51 -5.55
C THR A 70 2.44 -10.58 -4.98
N LYS A 71 3.39 -10.19 -4.14
CA LYS A 71 4.39 -11.05 -3.50
C LYS A 71 4.50 -10.72 -2.02
N GLU A 72 5.11 -11.63 -1.28
CA GLU A 72 5.54 -11.34 0.09
C GLU A 72 6.41 -10.08 0.09
N THR A 73 6.02 -9.12 0.93
CA THR A 73 6.58 -7.78 0.92
C THR A 73 7.07 -7.42 2.31
N LYS A 74 8.26 -6.81 2.36
CA LYS A 74 8.85 -6.20 3.56
C LYS A 74 8.22 -4.83 3.79
N TYR A 75 7.77 -4.61 5.01
CA TYR A 75 7.21 -3.34 5.47
C TYR A 75 8.10 -2.73 6.55
N ASN A 76 8.30 -1.43 6.48
CA ASN A 76 8.90 -0.62 7.53
C ASN A 76 7.85 0.38 8.03
N LEU A 77 7.40 0.21 9.27
CA LEU A 77 6.43 1.09 9.91
C LEU A 77 7.15 1.99 10.90
N ARG A 78 6.96 3.31 10.77
CA ARG A 78 7.46 4.32 11.69
C ARG A 78 6.31 5.05 12.32
N ILE A 79 6.39 5.23 13.63
CA ILE A 79 5.35 5.85 14.45
C ILE A 79 5.94 7.09 15.10
N TYR A 80 5.32 8.23 14.84
CA TYR A 80 5.75 9.55 15.27
C TYR A 80 4.76 10.15 16.24
N LEU A 81 5.28 10.93 17.19
CA LEU A 81 4.52 11.87 18.02
C LEU A 81 5.02 13.28 17.69
N GLY A 82 4.22 14.06 16.98
CA GLY A 82 4.66 15.27 16.29
C GLY A 82 5.80 14.95 15.32
N ASN A 83 6.95 15.59 15.51
CA ASN A 83 8.14 15.36 14.68
C ASN A 83 9.10 14.30 15.27
N GLU A 84 8.77 13.70 16.41
CA GLU A 84 9.66 12.74 17.09
C GLU A 84 9.30 11.31 16.71
N LEU A 85 10.28 10.55 16.20
CA LEU A 85 10.15 9.11 16.01
C LEU A 85 10.08 8.41 17.37
N LYS A 86 8.99 7.71 17.65
CA LYS A 86 8.80 6.95 18.89
C LYS A 86 9.09 5.47 18.71
N LYS A 87 8.65 4.88 17.59
CA LYS A 87 8.83 3.46 17.31
C LYS A 87 9.07 3.22 15.82
N GLU A 88 9.90 2.22 15.55
CA GLU A 88 10.10 1.67 14.21
C GLU A 88 9.95 0.15 14.28
N LYS A 89 9.21 -0.42 13.32
CA LYS A 89 8.95 -1.85 13.23
C LYS A 89 9.16 -2.31 11.81
N GLU A 90 9.66 -3.53 11.70
CA GLU A 90 9.95 -4.18 10.44
C GLU A 90 9.23 -5.54 10.43
N PHE A 91 8.37 -5.79 9.43
CA PHE A 91 7.57 -7.02 9.33
C PHE A 91 7.16 -7.39 7.89
N TRP A 92 6.86 -8.67 7.68
CA TRP A 92 6.64 -9.30 6.37
C TRP A 92 5.18 -9.66 6.30
N LEU A 93 4.53 -9.37 5.18
CA LEU A 93 3.17 -9.83 4.92
C LEU A 93 3.13 -10.51 3.56
N LYS A 94 2.44 -11.65 3.52
CA LYS A 94 2.07 -12.32 2.27
C LYS A 94 0.98 -11.54 1.54
N SER A 95 0.79 -11.85 0.27
CA SER A 95 -0.31 -11.27 -0.52
C SER A 95 -1.65 -11.57 0.13
N GLY A 96 -2.47 -10.54 0.36
CA GLY A 96 -3.77 -10.64 1.01
C GLY A 96 -3.75 -10.70 2.53
N GLU A 97 -2.57 -10.81 3.16
CA GLU A 97 -2.44 -10.90 4.61
C GLU A 97 -2.73 -9.55 5.29
N THR A 98 -3.35 -9.62 6.46
CA THR A 98 -3.63 -8.47 7.32
C THR A 98 -2.97 -8.68 8.67
N ARG A 99 -2.31 -7.64 9.16
CA ARG A 99 -1.74 -7.60 10.50
C ARG A 99 -2.32 -6.41 11.25
N GLU A 100 -2.84 -6.69 12.43
CA GLU A 100 -3.37 -5.67 13.34
C GLU A 100 -2.63 -5.73 14.66
N GLU A 101 -2.34 -4.57 15.23
CA GLU A 101 -1.56 -4.49 16.45
C GLU A 101 -2.00 -3.31 17.30
N THR A 102 -2.06 -3.55 18.61
CA THR A 102 -2.26 -2.49 19.61
C THR A 102 -0.91 -1.85 19.90
N GLU A 103 -0.86 -0.54 19.77
CA GLU A 103 0.32 0.26 20.07
C GLU A 103 0.08 1.15 21.28
N MET A 104 1.15 1.37 22.06
CA MET A 104 1.12 2.26 23.21
C MET A 104 2.27 3.26 23.17
N ILE A 105 1.94 4.54 23.39
CA ILE A 105 2.88 5.66 23.45
C ILE A 105 2.66 6.42 24.76
N VAL A 106 3.72 6.56 25.54
CA VAL A 106 3.71 7.42 26.74
C VAL A 106 3.98 8.86 26.30
N LEU A 107 3.09 9.78 26.65
CA LEU A 107 3.24 11.19 26.33
C LEU A 107 4.26 11.85 27.26
N PRO A 108 5.14 12.71 26.74
CA PRO A 108 6.04 13.47 27.59
C PRO A 108 5.25 14.50 28.43
N VAL A 109 5.76 14.81 29.63
CA VAL A 109 5.09 15.74 30.57
C VAL A 109 5.04 17.18 30.03
N ASN A 110 5.95 17.53 29.13
CA ASN A 110 6.04 18.84 28.47
C ASN A 110 5.49 18.83 27.04
N VAL A 111 4.59 17.91 26.71
CA VAL A 111 3.95 17.88 25.39
C VAL A 111 3.15 19.16 25.14
N THR A 112 3.26 19.71 23.94
CA THR A 112 2.46 20.86 23.50
C THR A 112 1.29 20.35 22.67
N PHE A 113 0.07 20.63 23.11
CA PHE A 113 -1.14 20.27 22.37
C PHE A 113 -1.56 21.38 21.38
N PRO A 114 -2.23 21.02 20.27
CA PRO A 114 -2.50 19.66 19.80
C PRO A 114 -1.23 18.98 19.25
N VAL A 115 -1.11 17.67 19.45
CA VAL A 115 0.02 16.87 18.97
C VAL A 115 -0.47 15.76 18.04
N GLU A 116 0.22 15.57 16.92
CA GLU A 116 -0.10 14.54 15.91
C GLU A 116 0.49 13.20 16.32
N VAL A 117 -0.29 12.11 16.21
CA VAL A 117 0.25 10.75 16.17
C VAL A 117 0.20 10.29 14.72
N LYS A 118 1.36 10.09 14.11
CA LYS A 118 1.48 9.76 12.68
C LYS A 118 2.14 8.40 12.49
N LEU A 119 1.50 7.56 11.68
CA LEU A 119 2.06 6.29 11.25
C LEU A 119 2.46 6.42 9.78
N VAL A 120 3.69 6.05 9.46
CA VAL A 120 4.22 6.03 8.10
C VAL A 120 4.69 4.61 7.79
N LEU A 121 4.04 3.98 6.82
CA LEU A 121 4.37 2.67 6.33
C LEU A 121 5.09 2.80 4.99
N GLU A 122 6.29 2.23 4.90
CA GLU A 122 7.07 2.16 3.68
C GLU A 122 7.12 0.71 3.16
N ALA A 123 6.78 0.53 1.88
CA ALA A 123 6.83 -0.76 1.19
C ALA A 123 7.05 -0.54 -0.31
N ASN A 124 7.97 -1.30 -0.92
CA ASN A 124 8.25 -1.26 -2.36
C ASN A 124 8.48 0.17 -2.93
N GLY A 125 9.14 1.04 -2.16
CA GLY A 125 9.41 2.44 -2.55
C GLY A 125 8.19 3.37 -2.45
N ARG A 126 7.05 2.88 -1.97
CA ARG A 126 5.84 3.66 -1.71
C ARG A 126 5.71 3.96 -0.22
N LYS A 127 5.04 5.06 0.08
CA LYS A 127 4.74 5.49 1.45
C LYS A 127 3.24 5.65 1.62
N TYR A 128 2.74 5.14 2.73
CA TYR A 128 1.36 5.26 3.15
C TYR A 128 1.36 5.89 4.53
N ASP A 129 0.54 6.91 4.75
CA ASP A 129 0.45 7.55 6.05
C ASP A 129 -0.98 7.75 6.51
N VAL A 130 -1.15 7.59 7.82
CA VAL A 130 -2.39 7.85 8.55
C VAL A 130 -2.03 8.54 9.85
N HIS A 131 -2.93 9.38 10.32
CA HIS A 131 -2.69 10.14 11.53
C HIS A 131 -3.98 10.42 12.28
N PHE A 132 -3.83 10.76 13.56
CA PHE A 132 -4.88 11.35 14.38
C PHE A 132 -4.29 12.40 15.30
N TRP A 133 -5.15 13.30 15.76
CA TRP A 133 -4.76 14.42 16.62
C TRP A 133 -5.13 14.16 18.07
N LEU A 134 -4.17 14.37 18.95
CA LEU A 134 -4.37 14.43 20.39
C LEU A 134 -4.55 15.89 20.81
N LYS A 135 -5.51 16.11 21.69
CA LYS A 135 -5.89 17.38 22.30
C LYS A 135 -5.78 17.26 23.80
N GLU A 136 -5.51 18.39 24.45
CA GLU A 136 -5.52 18.44 25.91
C GLU A 136 -6.93 18.18 26.44
N LYS A 137 -7.01 17.35 27.47
CA LYS A 137 -8.24 17.12 28.22
C LYS A 137 -8.33 18.15 29.36
N ASP A 138 -9.35 19.00 29.29
CA ASP A 138 -9.71 19.96 30.34
C ASP A 138 -9.77 19.35 31.76
#